data_AF-A0AAN6VYP1-F1
#
_entry.id   AF-A0AAN6VYP1-F1
#
_cell.length_a   1.000
_cell.length_b   1.000
_cell.length_c   1.000
_cell.angle_alpha   90.00
_cell.angle_beta   90.00
_cell.angle_gamma   90.00
#
_symmetry.space_group_name_H-M   'P 1'
#
loop_
_entity.id
_entity.type
_entity.pdbx_description
1 polymer ?
#
loop_
_entity_poly.entity_id
_entity_poly.type
_entity_poly.pdbx_seq_one_letter_code
_entity_poly.pdbx_strand_id
1 'polypeptide(L)'
;MNTSNEKSVFLASSKDWESWNLQFQAQAVAGGLWSQIQGFTSFLNEPVAPDLAHHKHKTPSQSTITARARTESVAGDDEASQSNPPITIADLTPDGFRTYQMDWTIYQANKKEYSQQFEIVKQLKQWMLKTISPHFQLTSCDPIEPVTKWYSALKAQAGVSDDEALRNAREAYRLATKPLLRAPRDLINWSESWEQAIATAQRKGVPEALHTKTWLYDFLDAVKPVLGHWVTSYKLSKASQLTLTYRMVANDFREEVRQSTKARIPVGSRIAKGSFGPSFAGKEAKDANQEDALDSEVEPGSDGGEQNNGRKRQRGSGSKNGERLRKRRKALGTANSPEGRRPTTTCPCCGQFHHLEKCFYAFPELAPEGFVEREHVRMRVKEALLNPDLQKEVESLMKKKSN
;
A
#
# COMPACT_ATOMS: atom_id res chain seq x y z
N MET A 1 -3.84 4.90 -20.86
CA MET A 1 -3.04 6.02 -20.32
C MET A 1 -4.02 6.97 -19.65
N ASN A 2 -4.08 6.96 -18.32
CA ASN A 2 -4.99 7.82 -17.56
C ASN A 2 -4.11 8.74 -16.72
N THR A 3 -3.78 9.90 -17.28
CA THR A 3 -2.99 10.95 -16.63
C THR A 3 -3.92 11.72 -15.69
N SER A 4 -4.11 11.17 -14.49
CA SER A 4 -4.56 11.98 -13.37
C SER A 4 -3.34 12.71 -12.82
N ASN A 5 -3.53 14.01 -12.58
CA ASN A 5 -2.54 14.97 -12.10
C ASN A 5 -1.92 14.52 -10.76
N GLU A 6 -0.92 13.64 -10.80
CA GLU A 6 -0.13 13.24 -9.63
C GLU A 6 0.77 14.43 -9.28
N LYS A 7 0.54 15.05 -8.12
CA LYS A 7 1.55 15.93 -7.50
C LYS A 7 2.81 15.09 -7.33
N SER A 8 3.75 15.21 -8.28
CA SER A 8 5.03 14.51 -8.24
C SER A 8 5.73 14.86 -6.94
N VAL A 9 5.85 13.89 -6.05
CA VAL A 9 6.53 14.10 -4.76
C VAL A 9 8.02 14.21 -5.06
N PHE A 10 8.63 15.31 -4.67
CA PHE A 10 10.03 15.62 -4.97
C PHE A 10 10.84 15.73 -3.68
N LEU A 11 11.93 14.96 -3.59
CA LEU A 11 12.86 14.95 -2.46
C LEU A 11 13.92 16.04 -2.65
N ALA A 12 13.62 17.23 -2.15
CA ALA A 12 14.58 18.35 -2.10
C ALA A 12 15.33 18.38 -0.76
N SER A 13 14.65 18.04 0.33
CA SER A 13 15.16 18.17 1.68
C SER A 13 14.68 17.03 2.58
N SER A 14 15.23 16.96 3.80
CA SER A 14 14.80 15.98 4.80
C SER A 14 13.31 16.10 5.17
N LYS A 15 12.69 17.27 5.03
CA LYS A 15 11.26 17.47 5.29
C LYS A 15 10.37 16.71 4.31
N ASP A 16 10.86 16.50 3.10
CA ASP A 16 10.11 15.83 2.03
C ASP A 16 10.24 14.30 2.11
N TRP A 17 11.17 13.81 2.96
CA TRP A 17 11.50 12.40 3.09
C TRP A 17 10.29 11.53 3.40
N GLU A 18 9.43 11.90 4.36
CA GLU A 18 8.30 11.04 4.74
C GLU A 18 7.32 10.83 3.58
N SER A 19 6.98 11.91 2.88
CA SER A 19 6.07 11.88 1.74
C SER A 19 6.68 11.12 0.56
N TRP A 20 7.96 11.36 0.29
CA TRP A 20 8.68 10.70 -0.80
C TRP A 20 8.88 9.21 -0.53
N ASN A 21 9.32 8.85 0.69
CA ASN A 21 9.53 7.48 1.12
C ASN A 21 8.21 6.68 1.10
N LEU A 22 7.07 7.29 1.45
CA LEU A 22 5.78 6.62 1.34
C LEU A 22 5.43 6.25 -0.11
N GLN A 23 5.71 7.15 -1.07
CA GLN A 23 5.50 6.87 -2.49
C GLN A 23 6.46 5.82 -3.02
N PHE A 24 7.74 5.91 -2.65
CA PHE A 24 8.74 4.91 -2.99
C PHE A 24 8.34 3.52 -2.47
N GLN A 25 7.89 3.44 -1.20
CA GLN A 25 7.37 2.21 -0.61
C GLN A 25 6.16 1.67 -1.37
N ALA A 26 5.20 2.52 -1.73
CA ALA A 26 4.02 2.10 -2.49
C ALA A 26 4.42 1.50 -3.86
N GLN A 27 5.36 2.11 -4.57
CA GLN A 27 5.86 1.58 -5.84
C GLN A 27 6.66 0.28 -5.67
N ALA A 28 7.53 0.22 -4.66
CA ALA A 28 8.30 -0.98 -4.35
C ALA A 28 7.41 -2.16 -3.95
N VAL A 29 6.34 -1.92 -3.17
CA VAL A 29 5.35 -2.94 -2.80
C VAL A 29 4.54 -3.38 -4.02
N ALA A 30 4.09 -2.44 -4.86
CA ALA A 30 3.39 -2.76 -6.11
C ALA A 30 4.25 -3.59 -7.07
N GLY A 31 5.57 -3.34 -7.10
CA GLY A 31 6.55 -4.10 -7.87
C GLY A 31 7.02 -5.40 -7.22
N GLY A 32 6.57 -5.72 -6.00
CA GLY A 32 7.04 -6.90 -5.26
C GLY A 32 8.52 -6.88 -4.89
N LEU A 33 9.13 -5.68 -4.83
CA LEU A 33 10.55 -5.45 -4.55
C LEU A 33 10.85 -5.04 -3.09
N TRP A 34 9.83 -4.73 -2.30
CA TRP A 34 10.00 -4.15 -0.96
C TRP A 34 10.82 -5.06 -0.02
N SER A 35 10.57 -6.36 -0.05
CA SER A 35 11.34 -7.34 0.74
C SER A 35 12.82 -7.36 0.33
N GLN A 36 13.13 -7.23 -0.96
CA GLN A 36 14.51 -7.16 -1.44
C GLN A 36 15.18 -5.85 -1.01
N ILE A 37 14.45 -4.74 -1.07
CA ILE A 37 14.95 -3.42 -0.72
C ILE A 37 15.29 -3.33 0.78
N GLN A 38 14.49 -3.98 1.63
CA GLN A 38 14.77 -4.07 3.07
C GLN A 38 15.88 -5.08 3.42
N GLY A 39 16.36 -5.86 2.45
CA GLY A 39 17.41 -6.86 2.67
C GLY A 39 16.90 -8.19 3.25
N PHE A 40 15.58 -8.42 3.27
CA PHE A 40 15.02 -9.71 3.70
C PHE A 40 15.17 -10.81 2.64
N THR A 41 15.19 -10.41 1.36
CA THR A 41 15.38 -11.31 0.22
C THR A 41 16.44 -10.76 -0.74
N SER A 42 17.12 -11.64 -1.47
CA SER A 42 18.07 -11.20 -2.51
C SER A 42 17.35 -10.94 -3.83
N PHE A 43 17.94 -10.09 -4.68
CA PHE A 43 17.51 -9.97 -6.07
C PHE A 43 17.82 -11.26 -6.84
N LEU A 44 17.06 -11.50 -7.91
CA LEU A 44 17.33 -12.61 -8.81
C LEU A 44 18.65 -12.32 -9.55
N ASN A 45 19.50 -13.33 -9.62
CA ASN A 45 20.69 -13.27 -10.47
C ASN A 45 20.30 -13.57 -11.91
N GLU A 46 21.11 -13.06 -12.85
CA GLU A 46 20.96 -13.42 -14.25
C GLU A 46 21.14 -14.94 -14.41
N PRO A 47 20.13 -15.64 -14.95
CA PRO A 47 20.21 -17.09 -15.07
C PRO A 47 21.20 -17.48 -16.17
N VAL A 48 21.98 -18.52 -15.91
CA VAL A 48 22.97 -19.05 -16.86
C VAL A 48 22.29 -20.05 -17.79
N ALA A 49 22.60 -19.98 -19.08
CA ALA A 49 22.10 -20.95 -20.05
C ALA A 49 22.64 -22.37 -19.72
N PRO A 50 21.82 -23.42 -19.82
CA PRO A 50 22.28 -24.78 -19.53
C PRO A 50 23.33 -25.18 -20.56
N ASP A 51 24.44 -25.71 -20.06
CA ASP A 51 25.56 -26.15 -20.89
C ASP A 51 25.36 -27.60 -21.32
N LEU A 52 25.45 -27.83 -22.63
CA LEU A 52 25.31 -29.15 -23.24
C LEU A 52 26.30 -30.16 -22.65
N ALA A 53 27.51 -29.73 -22.29
CA ALA A 53 28.54 -30.64 -21.77
C ALA A 53 28.14 -31.33 -20.44
N HIS A 54 27.23 -30.75 -19.66
CA HIS A 54 26.79 -31.28 -18.36
C HIS A 54 25.76 -32.42 -18.48
N HIS A 55 25.24 -32.70 -19.67
CA HIS A 55 24.22 -33.72 -19.91
C HIS A 55 24.82 -35.05 -20.40
N LYS A 56 24.05 -36.14 -20.34
CA LYS A 56 24.54 -37.47 -20.76
C LYS A 56 24.73 -37.56 -22.27
N HIS A 57 25.97 -37.69 -22.71
CA HIS A 57 26.36 -37.88 -24.11
C HIS A 57 26.49 -39.35 -24.49
N LYS A 58 26.31 -39.64 -25.77
CA LYS A 58 26.71 -40.90 -26.37
C LYS A 58 28.23 -40.94 -26.31
N THR A 59 28.79 -41.77 -25.45
CA THR A 59 30.22 -42.07 -25.53
C THR A 59 30.48 -42.65 -26.92
N PRO A 60 31.50 -42.18 -27.67
CA PRO A 60 31.96 -42.94 -28.82
C PRO A 60 32.48 -44.27 -28.25
N SER A 61 31.65 -45.32 -28.33
CA SER A 61 32.10 -46.67 -28.03
C SER A 61 33.31 -46.93 -28.93
N GLN A 62 34.41 -47.32 -28.31
CA GLN A 62 35.55 -47.94 -28.98
C GLN A 62 35.06 -49.15 -29.78
N SER A 63 34.69 -48.93 -31.03
CA SER A 63 34.26 -49.91 -32.01
C SER A 63 34.84 -49.39 -33.33
N THR A 64 35.97 -49.83 -33.87
CA THR A 64 36.57 -51.16 -33.99
C THR A 64 38.07 -50.99 -34.26
N ILE A 65 38.95 -51.28 -33.29
CA ILE A 65 40.35 -51.62 -33.61
C ILE A 65 40.40 -53.13 -33.79
N THR A 66 39.89 -53.60 -34.92
CA THR A 66 40.22 -54.94 -35.41
C THR A 66 40.47 -54.85 -36.91
N ALA A 67 41.68 -55.24 -37.27
CA ALA A 67 42.20 -55.53 -38.61
C ALA A 67 42.56 -54.33 -39.50
N ARG A 68 43.79 -53.82 -39.30
CA ARG A 68 44.82 -53.88 -40.37
C ARG A 68 46.21 -53.69 -39.78
N ALA A 69 46.94 -54.79 -39.70
CA ALA A 69 48.37 -54.79 -39.46
C ALA A 69 49.11 -54.31 -40.72
N ARG A 70 50.18 -53.55 -40.47
CA ARG A 70 51.35 -53.24 -41.32
C ARG A 70 51.15 -52.28 -42.51
N THR A 71 51.70 -51.07 -42.34
CA THR A 71 52.99 -50.70 -42.95
C THR A 71 53.65 -49.62 -42.08
N GLU A 72 54.89 -49.87 -41.66
CA GLU A 72 55.80 -48.87 -41.10
C GLU A 72 56.06 -47.78 -42.15
N SER A 73 56.06 -46.50 -41.75
CA SER A 73 57.23 -45.63 -41.89
C SER A 73 56.90 -44.14 -41.68
N VAL A 74 57.83 -43.48 -40.98
CA VAL A 74 58.18 -42.05 -40.97
C VAL A 74 57.48 -41.15 -39.94
N ALA A 75 58.36 -40.58 -39.12
CA ALA A 75 58.15 -39.57 -38.10
C ALA A 75 57.51 -38.29 -38.68
N GLY A 76 56.61 -37.72 -37.88
CA GLY A 76 56.05 -36.39 -38.05
C GLY A 76 55.51 -35.97 -36.70
N ASP A 77 56.30 -35.16 -35.99
CA ASP A 77 55.90 -34.46 -34.79
C ASP A 77 54.84 -33.42 -35.18
N ASP A 78 53.56 -33.82 -35.15
CA ASP A 78 52.43 -32.91 -35.18
C ASP A 78 51.65 -33.08 -33.88
N GLU A 79 51.97 -32.22 -32.91
CA GLU A 79 51.21 -32.00 -31.68
C GLU A 79 49.88 -31.31 -32.04
N ALA A 80 49.00 -32.04 -32.73
CA ALA A 80 47.62 -31.64 -32.94
C ALA A 80 46.92 -31.67 -31.58
N SER A 81 46.77 -30.50 -30.97
CA SER A 81 45.84 -30.26 -29.87
C SER A 81 44.50 -30.89 -30.22
N GLN A 82 44.19 -32.03 -29.60
CA GLN A 82 42.90 -32.71 -29.71
C GLN A 82 41.83 -31.83 -29.03
N SER A 83 41.40 -30.77 -29.71
CA SER A 83 40.15 -30.11 -29.36
C SER A 83 39.05 -31.11 -29.71
N ASN A 84 38.49 -31.78 -28.70
CA ASN A 84 37.27 -32.55 -28.86
C ASN A 84 36.24 -31.68 -29.60
N PRO A 85 35.54 -32.21 -30.62
CA PRO A 85 34.56 -31.43 -31.37
C PRO A 85 33.50 -30.86 -30.41
N PRO A 86 32.99 -29.63 -30.66
CA PRO A 86 31.98 -29.03 -29.80
C PRO A 86 30.75 -29.94 -29.73
N ILE A 87 30.40 -30.33 -28.51
CA ILE A 87 29.26 -31.21 -28.22
C ILE A 87 27.99 -30.54 -28.75
N THR A 88 27.25 -31.27 -29.59
CA THR A 88 25.98 -30.82 -30.17
C THR A 88 24.80 -31.57 -29.57
N ILE A 89 23.59 -31.07 -29.83
CA ILE A 89 22.34 -31.72 -29.38
C ILE A 89 22.22 -33.17 -29.87
N ALA A 90 22.81 -33.50 -31.04
CA ALA A 90 22.77 -34.84 -31.61
C ALA A 90 23.62 -35.87 -30.84
N ASP A 91 24.62 -35.38 -30.11
CA ASP A 91 25.55 -36.19 -29.32
C ASP A 91 24.94 -36.60 -27.96
N LEU A 92 23.82 -36.00 -27.57
CA LEU A 92 23.08 -36.36 -26.38
C LEU A 92 22.41 -37.74 -26.51
N THR A 93 22.43 -38.50 -25.42
CA THR A 93 21.53 -39.66 -25.25
C THR A 93 20.07 -39.19 -25.17
N PRO A 94 19.07 -40.06 -25.42
CA PRO A 94 17.66 -39.68 -25.26
C PRO A 94 17.33 -39.17 -23.84
N ASP A 95 18.02 -39.68 -22.82
CA ASP A 95 17.91 -39.21 -21.43
C ASP A 95 18.60 -37.85 -21.21
N GLY A 96 19.81 -37.68 -21.77
CA GLY A 96 20.53 -36.39 -21.78
C GLY A 96 19.76 -35.28 -22.49
N PHE A 97 19.09 -35.60 -23.60
CA PHE A 97 18.22 -34.65 -24.31
C PHE A 97 17.01 -34.23 -23.47
N ARG A 98 16.36 -35.18 -22.77
CA ARG A 98 15.21 -34.87 -21.89
C ARG A 98 15.61 -33.96 -20.73
N THR A 99 16.74 -34.23 -20.08
CA THR A 99 17.26 -33.40 -18.98
C THR A 99 17.63 -32.00 -19.47
N TYR A 100 18.35 -31.89 -20.61
CA TYR A 100 18.62 -30.60 -21.25
C TYR A 100 17.34 -29.82 -21.58
N GLN A 101 16.31 -30.48 -22.12
CA GLN A 101 15.05 -29.84 -22.43
C GLN A 101 14.32 -29.32 -21.17
N MET A 102 14.40 -30.05 -20.06
CA MET A 102 13.85 -29.62 -18.77
C MET A 102 14.62 -28.41 -18.23
N ASP A 103 15.96 -28.47 -18.23
CA ASP A 103 16.82 -27.39 -17.74
C ASP A 103 16.68 -26.12 -18.59
N TRP A 104 16.51 -26.28 -19.91
CA TRP A 104 16.20 -25.17 -20.82
C TRP A 104 14.85 -24.54 -20.49
N THR A 105 13.84 -25.35 -20.13
CA THR A 105 12.52 -24.84 -19.72
C THR A 105 12.61 -24.06 -18.40
N ILE A 106 13.38 -24.57 -17.43
CA ILE A 106 13.65 -23.89 -16.15
C ILE A 106 14.40 -22.58 -16.40
N TYR A 107 15.44 -22.60 -17.24
CA TYR A 107 16.21 -21.42 -17.63
C TYR A 107 15.31 -20.35 -18.26
N GLN A 108 14.42 -20.72 -19.20
CA GLN A 108 13.48 -19.78 -19.80
C GLN A 108 12.52 -19.16 -18.78
N ALA A 109 12.01 -19.96 -17.84
CA ALA A 109 11.15 -19.47 -16.76
C ALA A 109 11.90 -18.49 -15.86
N ASN A 110 13.09 -18.85 -15.39
CA ASN A 110 13.94 -18.00 -14.55
C ASN A 110 14.34 -16.71 -15.27
N LYS A 111 14.68 -16.79 -16.57
CA LYS A 111 15.04 -15.62 -17.40
C LYS A 111 13.88 -14.66 -17.53
N LYS A 112 12.66 -15.17 -17.65
CA LYS A 112 11.44 -14.35 -17.70
C LYS A 112 11.22 -13.64 -16.36
N GLU A 113 11.34 -14.32 -15.23
CA GLU A 113 11.20 -13.73 -13.90
C GLU A 113 12.28 -12.67 -13.63
N TYR A 114 13.54 -12.99 -13.94
CA TYR A 114 14.65 -12.05 -13.87
C TYR A 114 14.40 -10.80 -14.72
N SER A 115 13.98 -10.97 -15.98
CA SER A 115 13.72 -9.85 -16.89
C SER A 115 12.59 -8.95 -16.39
N GLN A 116 11.55 -9.53 -15.79
CA GLN A 116 10.47 -8.76 -15.16
C GLN A 116 10.98 -7.97 -13.96
N GLN A 117 11.74 -8.62 -13.07
CA GLN A 117 12.32 -7.95 -11.90
C GLN A 117 13.26 -6.81 -12.33
N PHE A 118 14.11 -7.06 -13.32
CA PHE A 118 15.03 -6.07 -13.87
C PHE A 118 14.30 -4.85 -14.43
N GLU A 119 13.23 -5.03 -15.18
CA GLU A 119 12.46 -3.92 -15.74
C GLU A 119 11.76 -3.10 -14.64
N ILE A 120 11.23 -3.75 -13.60
CA ILE A 120 10.67 -3.04 -12.43
C ILE A 120 11.77 -2.25 -11.69
N VAL A 121 12.94 -2.84 -11.46
CA VAL A 121 14.08 -2.16 -10.81
C VAL A 121 14.53 -0.96 -11.64
N LYS A 122 14.61 -1.10 -12.97
CA LYS A 122 14.95 -0.03 -13.89
C LYS A 122 13.92 1.11 -13.84
N GLN A 123 12.64 0.80 -13.85
CA GLN A 123 11.58 1.81 -13.71
C GLN A 123 11.66 2.53 -12.36
N LEU A 124 11.95 1.78 -11.28
CA LEU A 124 12.11 2.35 -9.95
C LEU A 124 13.32 3.28 -9.87
N LYS A 125 14.48 2.88 -10.42
CA LYS A 125 15.68 3.73 -10.51
C LYS A 125 15.39 5.00 -11.33
N GLN A 126 14.72 4.88 -12.47
CA GLN A 126 14.34 6.04 -13.28
C GLN A 126 13.39 6.98 -12.54
N TRP A 127 12.43 6.43 -11.79
CA TRP A 127 11.52 7.22 -10.97
C TRP A 127 12.27 7.95 -9.84
N MET A 128 13.21 7.27 -9.16
CA MET A 128 14.06 7.90 -8.15
C MET A 128 14.83 9.08 -8.72
N LEU A 129 15.53 8.90 -9.84
CA LEU A 129 16.28 9.99 -10.49
C LEU A 129 15.41 11.17 -10.90
N LYS A 130 14.13 10.96 -11.24
CA LYS A 130 13.19 12.04 -11.58
C LYS A 130 12.62 12.76 -10.37
N THR A 131 12.60 12.12 -9.20
CA THR A 131 11.90 12.61 -8.00
C THR A 131 12.85 13.07 -6.90
N ILE A 132 14.16 13.12 -7.17
CA ILE A 132 15.19 13.46 -6.20
C ILE A 132 16.00 14.66 -6.71
N SER A 133 16.43 15.55 -5.81
CA SER A 133 17.26 16.70 -6.16
C SER A 133 18.63 16.30 -6.74
N PRO A 134 19.24 17.14 -7.61
CA PRO A 134 20.54 16.82 -8.21
C PRO A 134 21.66 16.53 -7.19
N HIS A 135 21.62 17.18 -6.03
CA HIS A 135 22.57 16.94 -4.94
C HIS A 135 22.52 15.48 -4.46
N PHE A 136 21.32 14.97 -4.18
CA PHE A 136 21.13 13.59 -3.73
C PHE A 136 21.41 12.57 -4.84
N GLN A 137 21.20 12.92 -6.11
CA GLN A 137 21.60 12.08 -7.22
C GLN A 137 23.12 11.86 -7.23
N LEU A 138 23.89 12.93 -7.05
CA LEU A 138 25.36 12.87 -7.05
C LEU A 138 25.92 12.13 -5.83
N THR A 139 25.32 12.29 -4.65
CA THR A 139 25.85 11.72 -3.40
C THR A 139 25.35 10.32 -3.08
N SER A 140 24.22 9.88 -3.67
CA SER A 140 23.54 8.65 -3.27
C SER A 140 23.19 7.69 -4.42
N CYS A 141 23.27 8.11 -5.68
CA CYS A 141 22.79 7.31 -6.82
C CYS A 141 23.92 6.93 -7.80
N ASP A 142 24.88 6.11 -7.35
CA ASP A 142 25.93 5.57 -8.23
C ASP A 142 25.31 4.60 -9.27
N PRO A 143 25.52 4.81 -10.59
CA PRO A 143 24.95 3.96 -11.65
C PRO A 143 25.18 2.45 -11.45
N ILE A 144 26.32 2.05 -10.90
CA ILE A 144 26.74 0.65 -10.72
C ILE A 144 26.05 0.02 -9.52
N GLU A 145 25.74 0.81 -8.50
CA GLU A 145 25.18 0.30 -7.26
C GLU A 145 23.72 -0.18 -7.40
N PRO A 146 23.30 -1.18 -6.61
CA PRO A 146 21.92 -1.65 -6.61
C PRO A 146 20.98 -0.62 -5.97
N VAL A 147 19.69 -0.73 -6.29
CA VAL A 147 18.64 0.17 -5.78
C VAL A 147 18.52 0.16 -4.25
N THR A 148 18.91 -0.94 -3.60
CA THR A 148 19.02 -1.04 -2.13
C THR A 148 20.00 -0.04 -1.54
N LYS A 149 21.18 0.11 -2.17
CA LYS A 149 22.22 1.03 -1.72
C LYS A 149 21.77 2.47 -1.90
N TRP A 150 21.19 2.78 -3.06
CA TRP A 150 20.59 4.11 -3.31
C TRP A 150 19.58 4.48 -2.24
N TYR A 151 18.63 3.57 -1.96
CA TYR A 151 17.62 3.81 -0.93
C TYR A 151 18.24 4.00 0.47
N SER A 152 19.22 3.18 0.85
CA SER A 152 19.88 3.29 2.15
C SER A 152 20.68 4.59 2.32
N ALA A 153 21.36 5.05 1.26
CA ALA A 153 22.12 6.29 1.26
C ALA A 153 21.19 7.51 1.34
N LEU A 154 20.09 7.50 0.58
CA LEU A 154 19.05 8.53 0.67
C LEU A 154 18.40 8.56 2.05
N LYS A 155 18.13 7.39 2.63
CA LYS A 155 17.61 7.29 4.00
C LYS A 155 18.62 7.83 5.03
N ALA A 156 19.92 7.62 4.83
CA ALA A 156 20.93 8.14 5.74
C ALA A 156 21.10 9.68 5.63
N GLN A 157 20.98 10.24 4.42
CA GLN A 157 21.21 11.67 4.19
C GLN A 157 19.94 12.53 4.37
N ALA A 158 18.80 12.04 3.88
CA ALA A 158 17.52 12.76 3.92
C ALA A 158 16.58 12.23 5.01
N GLY A 159 16.78 10.99 5.48
CA GLY A 159 15.94 10.41 6.50
C GLY A 159 16.08 11.16 7.83
N VAL A 160 14.95 11.60 8.35
CA VAL A 160 14.84 12.06 9.73
C VAL A 160 15.01 10.84 10.63
N SER A 161 15.94 10.89 11.60
CA SER A 161 16.09 9.84 12.62
C SER A 161 14.76 9.58 13.33
N ASP A 162 14.50 8.35 13.76
CA ASP A 162 13.25 8.01 14.46
C ASP A 162 13.03 8.91 15.70
N ASP A 163 14.11 9.27 16.40
CA ASP A 163 14.07 10.20 17.54
C ASP A 163 13.74 11.64 17.14
N GLU A 164 14.22 12.10 16.00
CA GLU A 164 13.92 13.43 15.48
C GLU A 164 12.50 13.47 14.91
N ALA A 165 12.04 12.40 14.26
CA ALA A 165 10.67 12.26 13.79
C ALA A 165 9.68 12.24 14.97
N LEU A 166 10.03 11.57 16.07
CA LEU A 166 9.26 11.59 17.32
C LEU A 166 9.19 13.00 17.91
N ARG A 167 10.33 13.71 17.99
CA ARG A 167 10.39 15.10 18.49
C ARG A 167 9.56 16.04 17.62
N ASN A 168 9.69 15.97 16.30
CA ASN A 168 8.94 16.77 15.34
C ASN A 168 7.44 16.49 15.43
N ALA A 169 7.04 15.21 15.55
CA ALA A 169 5.64 14.83 15.72
C ALA A 169 5.06 15.35 17.04
N ARG A 170 5.84 15.29 18.14
CA ARG A 170 5.45 15.83 19.44
C ARG A 170 5.30 17.35 19.41
N GLU A 171 6.22 18.05 18.75
CA GLU A 171 6.14 19.51 18.58
C GLU A 171 4.94 19.91 17.72
N ALA A 172 4.73 19.24 16.58
CA ALA A 172 3.57 19.47 15.72
C ALA A 172 2.24 19.24 16.47
N TYR A 173 2.17 18.17 17.28
CA TYR A 173 1.02 17.92 18.14
C TYR A 173 0.80 19.04 19.16
N ARG A 174 1.86 19.46 19.88
CA ARG A 174 1.78 20.56 20.84
C ARG A 174 1.36 21.88 20.19
N LEU A 175 1.83 22.16 18.99
CA LEU A 175 1.41 23.34 18.22
C LEU A 175 -0.07 23.27 17.85
N ALA A 176 -0.55 22.10 17.45
CA ALA A 176 -1.95 21.88 17.10
C ALA A 176 -2.91 21.93 18.30
N THR A 177 -2.43 21.64 19.51
CA THR A 177 -3.23 21.71 20.76
C THR A 177 -3.06 23.03 21.52
N LYS A 178 -2.35 24.02 20.97
CA LYS A 178 -2.29 25.36 21.58
C LYS A 178 -3.70 25.97 21.67
N PRO A 179 -4.08 26.58 22.81
CA PRO A 179 -5.34 27.27 22.96
C PRO A 179 -5.62 28.28 21.85
N LEU A 180 -6.79 28.16 21.23
CA LEU A 180 -7.26 29.09 20.22
C LEU A 180 -7.62 30.42 20.88
N LEU A 181 -6.69 31.36 20.92
CA LEU A 181 -6.89 32.68 21.56
C LEU A 181 -8.01 33.50 20.90
N ARG A 182 -8.23 33.29 19.60
CA ARG A 182 -9.33 33.85 18.81
C ARG A 182 -9.81 32.78 17.85
N ALA A 183 -11.10 32.78 17.50
CA ALA A 183 -11.63 31.91 16.47
C ALA A 183 -10.84 32.14 15.17
N PRO A 184 -10.07 31.14 14.66
CA PRO A 184 -9.48 31.24 13.34
C PRO A 184 -10.58 31.50 12.31
N ARG A 185 -10.26 32.22 11.23
CA ARG A 185 -11.22 32.43 10.12
C ARG A 185 -11.78 31.11 9.58
N ASP A 186 -11.01 30.01 9.70
CA ASP A 186 -11.42 28.64 9.37
C ASP A 186 -11.13 27.66 10.53
N LEU A 187 -12.09 27.50 11.43
CA LEU A 187 -12.07 26.45 12.47
C LEU A 187 -12.03 25.04 11.89
N ILE A 188 -12.57 24.84 10.68
CA ILE A 188 -12.58 23.55 9.98
C ILE A 188 -11.16 23.17 9.57
N ASN A 189 -10.41 24.07 8.92
CA ASN A 189 -9.03 23.80 8.50
C ASN A 189 -8.11 23.57 9.72
N TRP A 190 -8.35 24.28 10.83
CA TRP A 190 -7.65 23.99 12.09
C TRP A 190 -7.95 22.56 12.57
N SER A 191 -9.21 22.11 12.54
CA SER A 191 -9.57 20.74 12.93
C SER A 191 -8.91 19.66 12.05
N GLU A 192 -8.75 19.93 10.75
CA GLU A 192 -8.03 19.04 9.83
C GLU A 192 -6.54 18.99 10.14
N SER A 193 -5.93 20.14 10.43
CA SER A 193 -4.52 20.23 10.83
C SER A 193 -4.26 19.49 12.14
N TRP A 194 -5.16 19.62 13.12
CA TRP A 194 -5.11 18.86 14.37
C TRP A 194 -5.28 17.35 14.13
N GLU A 195 -6.25 16.94 13.30
CA GLU A 195 -6.47 15.53 12.94
C GLU A 195 -5.23 14.90 12.29
N GLN A 196 -4.55 15.65 11.41
CA GLN A 196 -3.30 15.22 10.81
C GLN A 196 -2.16 15.13 11.83
N ALA A 197 -2.05 16.10 12.74
CA ALA A 197 -1.02 16.13 13.79
C ALA A 197 -1.18 14.96 14.78
N ILE A 198 -2.40 14.70 15.27
CA ILE A 198 -2.64 13.59 16.20
C ILE A 198 -2.47 12.23 15.53
N ALA A 199 -2.88 12.07 14.27
CA ALA A 199 -2.65 10.84 13.51
C ALA A 199 -1.15 10.56 13.34
N THR A 200 -0.36 11.61 13.04
CA THR A 200 1.09 11.51 12.93
C THR A 200 1.73 11.17 14.28
N ALA A 201 1.30 11.83 15.36
CA ALA A 201 1.78 11.61 16.72
C ALA A 201 1.48 10.18 17.23
N GLN A 202 0.27 9.66 16.99
CA GLN A 202 -0.09 8.27 17.32
C GLN A 202 0.76 7.26 16.55
N ARG A 203 0.93 7.48 15.24
CA ARG A 203 1.75 6.61 14.38
C ARG A 203 3.22 6.56 14.81
N LYS A 204 3.76 7.68 15.32
CA LYS A 204 5.13 7.79 15.81
C LYS A 204 5.29 7.41 17.28
N GLY A 205 4.21 7.10 18.00
CA GLY A 205 4.27 6.66 19.39
C GLY A 205 4.45 7.79 20.42
N VAL A 206 4.00 9.01 20.14
CA VAL A 206 4.04 10.14 21.09
C VAL A 206 3.13 9.83 22.29
N PRO A 207 3.65 9.74 23.53
CA PRO A 207 2.88 9.29 24.70
C PRO A 207 1.60 10.07 24.97
N GLU A 208 1.61 11.39 24.73
CA GLU A 208 0.47 12.28 24.94
C GLU A 208 -0.69 11.98 23.97
N ALA A 209 -0.38 11.57 22.75
CA ALA A 209 -1.36 11.31 21.70
C ALA A 209 -1.98 9.90 21.76
N LEU A 210 -1.37 8.98 22.52
CA LEU A 210 -1.82 7.58 22.62
C LEU A 210 -3.02 7.42 23.55
N HIS A 211 -3.06 8.16 24.65
CA HIS A 211 -4.06 7.99 25.70
C HIS A 211 -5.32 8.82 25.41
N THR A 212 -6.48 8.15 25.24
CA THR A 212 -7.77 8.77 24.91
C THR A 212 -8.11 9.99 25.76
N LYS A 213 -7.94 9.88 27.08
CA LYS A 213 -8.23 10.99 27.99
C LYS A 213 -7.29 12.17 27.77
N THR A 214 -5.98 11.91 27.69
CA THR A 214 -4.95 12.94 27.56
C THR A 214 -5.19 13.81 26.32
N TRP A 215 -5.26 13.20 25.13
CA TRP A 215 -5.43 13.99 23.92
C TRP A 215 -6.82 14.62 23.79
N LEU A 216 -7.85 14.02 24.39
CA LEU A 216 -9.19 14.59 24.42
C LEU A 216 -9.21 15.87 25.26
N TYR A 217 -8.61 15.86 26.45
CA TYR A 217 -8.52 17.07 27.27
C TYR A 217 -7.68 18.15 26.61
N ASP A 218 -6.55 17.79 25.99
CA ASP A 218 -5.73 18.74 25.21
C ASP A 218 -6.54 19.40 24.09
N PHE A 219 -7.37 18.63 23.36
CA PHE A 219 -8.26 19.17 22.34
C PHE A 219 -9.35 20.09 22.93
N LEU A 220 -10.01 19.65 24.00
CA LEU A 220 -11.10 20.41 24.63
C LEU A 220 -10.58 21.72 25.22
N ASP A 221 -9.39 21.72 25.81
CA ASP A 221 -8.76 22.91 26.35
C ASP A 221 -8.30 23.85 25.22
N ALA A 222 -7.89 23.30 24.07
CA ALA A 222 -7.58 24.10 22.88
C ALA A 222 -8.80 24.87 22.35
N VAL A 223 -9.97 24.23 22.34
CA VAL A 223 -11.23 24.75 21.79
C VAL A 223 -12.02 25.60 22.79
N LYS A 224 -11.82 25.40 24.09
CA LYS A 224 -12.57 26.06 25.18
C LYS A 224 -12.73 27.58 25.01
N PRO A 225 -11.73 28.36 24.58
CA PRO A 225 -11.89 29.81 24.44
C PRO A 225 -12.86 30.22 23.32
N VAL A 226 -13.09 29.34 22.33
CA VAL A 226 -13.94 29.64 21.16
C VAL A 226 -15.33 29.03 21.30
N LEU A 227 -15.43 27.79 21.79
CA LEU A 227 -16.71 27.06 21.94
C LEU A 227 -16.87 26.50 23.36
N GLY A 228 -16.77 27.35 24.39
CA GLY A 228 -16.84 26.93 25.78
C GLY A 228 -18.12 26.17 26.17
N HIS A 229 -19.28 26.57 25.64
CA HIS A 229 -20.56 25.90 25.89
C HIS A 229 -20.58 24.47 25.34
N TRP A 230 -20.11 24.28 24.11
CA TRP A 230 -20.00 22.97 23.50
C TRP A 230 -19.02 22.09 24.27
N VAL A 231 -17.84 22.60 24.65
CA VAL A 231 -16.86 21.86 25.46
C VAL A 231 -17.48 21.37 26.77
N THR A 232 -18.30 22.19 27.42
CA THR A 232 -18.98 21.82 28.67
C THR A 232 -20.00 20.70 28.42
N SER A 233 -20.87 20.85 27.42
CA SER A 233 -21.84 19.83 27.02
C SER A 233 -21.17 18.50 26.59
N TYR A 234 -20.06 18.60 25.87
CA TYR A 234 -19.26 17.45 25.41
C TYR A 234 -18.62 16.70 26.59
N LYS A 235 -18.09 17.44 27.58
CA LYS A 235 -17.54 16.85 28.81
C LYS A 235 -18.61 16.08 29.59
N LEU A 236 -19.83 16.59 29.67
CA LEU A 236 -20.94 15.90 30.36
C LEU A 236 -21.43 14.66 29.60
N SER A 237 -21.51 14.72 28.27
CA SER A 237 -22.14 13.67 27.46
C SER A 237 -21.19 12.55 27.03
N LYS A 238 -19.93 12.86 26.72
CA LYS A 238 -19.03 11.94 26.02
C LYS A 238 -17.65 11.75 26.66
N ALA A 239 -17.17 12.62 27.55
CA ALA A 239 -15.79 12.51 28.06
C ALA A 239 -15.47 11.27 28.89
N SER A 240 -16.47 10.56 29.41
CA SER A 240 -16.30 9.27 30.11
C SER A 240 -16.18 8.07 29.17
N GLN A 241 -16.45 8.24 27.86
CA GLN A 241 -16.42 7.15 26.88
C GLN A 241 -14.99 6.87 26.42
N LEU A 242 -14.45 5.71 26.80
CA LEU A 242 -13.12 5.25 26.41
C LEU A 242 -13.03 4.82 24.92
N THR A 243 -14.16 4.67 24.25
CA THR A 243 -14.26 4.24 22.84
C THR A 243 -14.14 5.40 21.84
N LEU A 244 -13.94 6.64 22.30
CA LEU A 244 -13.83 7.79 21.42
C LEU A 244 -12.54 7.73 20.60
N THR A 245 -12.70 7.87 19.29
CA THR A 245 -11.57 8.09 18.38
C THR A 245 -11.44 9.58 18.07
N TYR A 246 -10.22 10.04 17.79
CA TYR A 246 -9.96 11.43 17.44
C TYR A 246 -10.76 11.89 16.21
N ARG A 247 -11.08 10.98 15.28
CA ARG A 247 -11.93 11.24 14.10
C ARG A 247 -13.38 11.54 14.48
N MET A 248 -13.92 10.85 15.48
CA MET A 248 -15.28 11.11 15.97
C MET A 248 -15.35 12.50 16.60
N VAL A 249 -14.37 12.85 17.44
CA VAL A 249 -14.27 14.18 18.07
C VAL A 249 -14.15 15.28 17.01
N ALA A 250 -13.29 15.08 15.99
CA ALA A 250 -13.15 16.02 14.88
C ALA A 250 -14.48 16.25 14.14
N ASN A 251 -15.23 15.17 13.87
CA ASN A 251 -16.51 15.27 13.16
C ASN A 251 -17.59 15.94 14.00
N ASP A 252 -17.71 15.58 15.29
CA ASP A 252 -18.63 16.23 16.23
C ASP A 252 -18.34 17.74 16.32
N PHE A 253 -17.06 18.12 16.38
CA PHE A 253 -16.63 19.51 16.40
C PHE A 253 -16.97 20.24 15.09
N ARG A 254 -16.70 19.64 13.92
CA ARG A 254 -17.04 20.23 12.61
C ARG A 254 -18.55 20.44 12.47
N GLU A 255 -19.37 19.52 12.96
CA GLU A 255 -20.82 19.69 12.98
C GLU A 255 -21.25 20.88 13.85
N GLU A 256 -20.68 21.03 15.05
CA GLU A 256 -20.96 22.19 15.90
C GLU A 256 -20.53 23.51 15.25
N VAL A 257 -19.36 23.56 14.62
CA VAL A 257 -18.88 24.75 13.90
C VAL A 257 -19.82 25.13 12.75
N ARG A 258 -20.37 24.14 12.03
CA ARG A 258 -21.36 24.38 10.97
C ARG A 258 -22.69 24.87 11.55
N GLN A 259 -23.14 24.30 12.66
CA GLN A 259 -24.40 24.67 13.31
C GLN A 259 -24.33 26.08 13.89
N SER A 260 -23.26 26.42 14.60
CA SER A 260 -23.03 27.75 15.16
C SER A 260 -22.86 28.83 14.08
N THR A 261 -22.19 28.52 12.96
CA THR A 261 -22.12 29.43 11.80
C THR A 261 -23.50 29.66 11.17
N LYS A 262 -24.30 28.60 11.01
CA LYS A 262 -25.68 28.71 10.49
C LYS A 262 -26.58 29.51 11.43
N ALA A 263 -26.44 29.34 12.75
CA ALA A 263 -27.22 30.08 13.75
C ALA A 263 -26.83 31.57 13.85
N ARG A 264 -25.60 31.93 13.46
CA ARG A 264 -25.12 33.32 13.41
C ARG A 264 -25.58 34.09 12.17
N ILE A 265 -26.08 33.41 11.13
CA ILE A 265 -26.75 34.08 10.01
C ILE A 265 -28.13 34.50 10.54
N PRO A 266 -28.44 35.81 10.69
CA PRO A 266 -29.74 36.23 11.15
C PRO A 266 -30.77 35.80 10.12
N VAL A 267 -31.59 34.79 10.43
CA VAL A 267 -32.87 34.62 9.77
C VAL A 267 -33.70 35.82 10.20
N GLY A 268 -33.79 36.80 9.29
CA GLY A 268 -34.42 38.12 9.43
C GLY A 268 -35.13 38.41 10.75
N SER A 269 -34.57 39.32 11.54
CA SER A 269 -35.27 40.01 12.61
C SER A 269 -36.42 40.85 12.04
N ARG A 270 -37.54 40.23 11.68
CA ARG A 270 -38.82 40.94 11.60
C ARG A 270 -39.28 41.14 13.04
N ILE A 271 -38.89 42.26 13.60
CA ILE A 271 -39.49 42.82 14.80
C ILE A 271 -40.99 42.90 14.53
N ALA A 272 -41.77 42.04 15.18
CA ALA A 272 -43.22 42.12 15.18
C ALA A 272 -43.62 43.37 15.99
N LYS A 273 -43.72 44.52 15.31
CA LYS A 273 -44.43 45.68 15.86
C LYS A 273 -45.93 45.44 15.73
N GLY A 274 -46.50 44.76 16.71
CA GLY A 274 -47.93 44.83 16.99
C GLY A 274 -48.18 45.88 18.06
N SER A 275 -49.06 46.86 17.79
CA SER A 275 -49.79 47.62 18.81
C SER A 275 -50.59 48.77 18.16
N PHE A 276 -51.90 48.53 18.01
CA PHE A 276 -53.01 49.48 18.04
C PHE A 276 -53.04 50.69 17.09
N GLY A 277 -54.09 50.77 16.29
CA GLY A 277 -54.66 52.05 15.84
C GLY A 277 -56.11 51.89 15.42
N PRO A 278 -57.03 52.73 15.93
CA PRO A 278 -58.24 53.04 15.20
C PRO A 278 -58.31 54.53 14.83
N SER A 279 -58.61 54.74 13.55
CA SER A 279 -59.40 55.83 12.95
C SER A 279 -58.94 57.29 13.12
N PHE A 280 -58.58 57.95 12.02
CA PHE A 280 -59.55 58.70 11.20
C PHE A 280 -58.95 59.15 9.86
N ALA A 281 -59.85 59.37 8.91
CA ALA A 281 -59.64 59.59 7.48
C ALA A 281 -59.08 60.97 7.09
N GLY A 282 -58.52 61.06 5.86
CA GLY A 282 -58.74 62.22 5.00
C GLY A 282 -57.53 62.82 4.26
N LYS A 283 -57.51 62.56 2.94
CA LYS A 283 -57.15 63.45 1.81
C LYS A 283 -55.71 63.99 1.61
N GLU A 284 -55.13 63.50 0.51
CA GLU A 284 -54.65 64.24 -0.69
C GLU A 284 -53.88 65.56 -0.49
N ALA A 285 -52.62 65.61 -0.97
CA ALA A 285 -52.25 66.20 -2.27
C ALA A 285 -50.83 66.82 -2.28
N LYS A 286 -50.19 66.69 -3.46
CA LYS A 286 -49.20 67.56 -4.10
C LYS A 286 -47.70 67.43 -3.77
N ASP A 287 -47.00 66.87 -4.76
CA ASP A 287 -45.99 67.54 -5.61
C ASP A 287 -45.10 68.61 -4.97
N ALA A 288 -43.79 68.36 -5.01
CA ALA A 288 -42.85 69.23 -5.72
C ALA A 288 -41.54 68.48 -5.99
N ASN A 289 -41.27 68.32 -7.27
CA ASN A 289 -40.01 67.99 -7.90
C ASN A 289 -38.94 69.03 -7.51
N GLN A 290 -37.68 68.63 -7.28
CA GLN A 290 -36.58 69.34 -7.93
C GLN A 290 -35.37 68.42 -8.13
N GLU A 291 -35.17 68.20 -9.42
CA GLU A 291 -34.03 67.76 -10.21
C GLU A 291 -32.66 68.38 -9.89
N ASP A 292 -31.61 67.60 -10.19
CA ASP A 292 -30.37 67.93 -10.93
C ASP A 292 -29.17 67.15 -10.34
N ALA A 293 -28.28 66.51 -11.07
CA ALA A 293 -28.07 66.21 -12.49
C ALA A 293 -26.99 65.09 -12.51
N LEU A 294 -27.16 63.99 -13.25
CA LEU A 294 -26.52 63.67 -14.55
C LEU A 294 -24.99 63.46 -14.45
N ASP A 295 -24.33 62.47 -15.08
CA ASP A 295 -24.61 61.73 -16.32
C ASP A 295 -23.64 60.50 -16.36
N SER A 296 -24.07 59.25 -16.62
CA SER A 296 -24.15 58.51 -17.92
C SER A 296 -22.77 58.25 -18.58
N GLU A 297 -22.47 57.08 -19.18
CA GLU A 297 -23.14 56.48 -20.34
C GLU A 297 -22.86 54.93 -20.46
N VAL A 298 -23.91 54.10 -20.67
CA VAL A 298 -24.36 53.40 -21.93
C VAL A 298 -23.68 52.01 -22.14
N GLU A 299 -24.31 50.84 -21.86
CA GLU A 299 -25.34 50.04 -22.63
C GLU A 299 -24.77 49.31 -23.88
N PRO A 300 -25.40 48.26 -24.52
CA PRO A 300 -26.71 47.63 -24.28
C PRO A 300 -26.77 46.07 -24.38
N GLY A 301 -27.93 45.48 -24.06
CA GLY A 301 -28.39 44.25 -24.74
C GLY A 301 -29.45 43.37 -24.04
N SER A 302 -30.73 43.65 -24.36
CA SER A 302 -31.98 42.85 -24.22
C SER A 302 -31.82 41.32 -24.39
N ASP A 303 -32.69 40.40 -23.95
CA ASP A 303 -34.15 40.42 -23.76
C ASP A 303 -34.61 39.08 -23.10
N GLY A 304 -35.85 39.03 -22.64
CA GLY A 304 -36.68 37.82 -22.70
C GLY A 304 -36.67 36.88 -21.49
N GLY A 305 -37.63 37.07 -20.59
CA GLY A 305 -38.00 36.08 -19.58
C GLY A 305 -38.85 34.94 -20.15
N GLU A 306 -38.70 33.73 -19.61
CA GLU A 306 -39.78 32.74 -19.63
C GLU A 306 -39.70 31.79 -18.43
N GLN A 307 -40.88 31.56 -17.86
CA GLN A 307 -41.16 30.73 -16.70
C GLN A 307 -41.18 29.24 -17.11
N ASN A 308 -40.51 28.35 -16.38
CA ASN A 308 -41.10 27.04 -16.04
C ASN A 308 -40.28 26.16 -15.06
N ASN A 309 -40.96 25.76 -13.98
CA ASN A 309 -40.93 24.44 -13.33
C ASN A 309 -39.59 23.72 -13.04
N GLY A 310 -38.97 24.08 -11.90
CA GLY A 310 -37.96 23.27 -11.23
C GLY A 310 -38.56 22.10 -10.42
N ARG A 311 -38.70 20.93 -11.04
CA ARG A 311 -38.98 19.66 -10.34
C ARG A 311 -37.74 19.15 -9.60
N LYS A 312 -37.89 19.10 -8.28
CA LYS A 312 -37.18 18.30 -7.26
C LYS A 312 -36.68 16.95 -7.80
N ARG A 313 -35.35 16.74 -7.83
CA ARG A 313 -34.73 15.41 -8.01
C ARG A 313 -34.06 14.96 -6.71
N GLN A 314 -34.81 14.16 -5.95
CA GLN A 314 -34.28 13.25 -4.93
C GLN A 314 -33.49 12.14 -5.63
N ARG A 315 -32.28 11.87 -5.13
CA ARG A 315 -31.51 10.66 -5.42
C ARG A 315 -32.14 9.50 -4.65
N GLY A 316 -32.82 8.62 -5.39
CA GLY A 316 -33.32 7.33 -4.93
C GLY A 316 -32.53 6.19 -5.57
N SER A 317 -31.95 5.36 -4.70
CA SER A 317 -31.38 4.03 -4.91
C SER A 317 -32.10 3.17 -5.96
N GLY A 318 -31.33 2.47 -6.79
CA GLY A 318 -31.79 1.27 -7.48
C GLY A 318 -31.02 0.94 -8.75
N SER A 319 -29.98 0.10 -8.67
CA SER A 319 -29.52 -0.65 -9.84
C SER A 319 -29.11 -2.07 -9.44
N LYS A 320 -30.06 -2.98 -9.60
CA LYS A 320 -29.83 -4.41 -9.76
C LYS A 320 -29.26 -4.61 -11.17
N ASN A 321 -27.98 -4.94 -11.28
CA ASN A 321 -27.41 -5.72 -12.39
C ASN A 321 -25.92 -6.01 -12.14
N GLY A 322 -25.65 -7.13 -11.46
CA GLY A 322 -24.29 -7.64 -11.27
C GLY A 322 -24.21 -9.16 -11.08
N GLU A 323 -25.31 -9.89 -11.36
CA GLU A 323 -25.49 -11.28 -10.97
C GLU A 323 -25.62 -12.23 -12.17
N ARG A 324 -24.79 -12.04 -13.22
CA ARG A 324 -24.75 -12.97 -14.36
C ARG A 324 -23.36 -13.38 -14.88
N LEU A 325 -22.28 -13.11 -14.15
CA LEU A 325 -20.93 -13.57 -14.54
C LEU A 325 -20.17 -14.34 -13.44
N ARG A 326 -20.85 -15.26 -12.73
CA ARG A 326 -20.16 -16.24 -11.86
C ARG A 326 -20.70 -17.67 -11.95
N LYS A 327 -21.36 -18.03 -13.05
CA LYS A 327 -21.92 -19.38 -13.24
C LYS A 327 -21.54 -19.97 -14.61
N ARG A 328 -20.23 -20.15 -14.83
CA ARG A 328 -19.72 -20.97 -15.95
C ARG A 328 -18.29 -21.45 -15.67
N ARG A 329 -18.15 -22.34 -14.69
CA ARG A 329 -17.00 -23.27 -14.50
C ARG A 329 -17.36 -24.30 -13.41
N LYS A 330 -18.50 -24.97 -13.59
CA LYS A 330 -18.87 -26.21 -12.89
C LYS A 330 -19.64 -27.07 -13.88
N ALA A 331 -18.91 -27.73 -14.78
CA ALA A 331 -19.39 -28.87 -15.56
C ALA A 331 -18.20 -29.38 -16.38
N LEU A 332 -17.46 -30.33 -15.79
CA LEU A 332 -16.74 -31.42 -16.44
C LEU A 332 -16.10 -32.21 -15.29
N GLY A 333 -16.90 -33.13 -14.76
CA GLY A 333 -16.42 -34.14 -13.84
C GLY A 333 -16.06 -35.38 -14.64
N THR A 334 -14.91 -35.96 -14.33
CA THR A 334 -14.65 -37.39 -14.53
C THR A 334 -13.90 -37.93 -13.30
N ALA A 335 -14.46 -39.02 -12.80
CA ALA A 335 -13.83 -40.14 -12.09
C ALA A 335 -13.23 -39.93 -10.69
N ASN A 336 -13.98 -40.47 -9.71
CA ASN A 336 -13.54 -41.22 -8.53
C ASN A 336 -12.02 -41.44 -8.35
N SER A 337 -11.42 -40.71 -7.40
CA SER A 337 -10.28 -41.20 -6.59
C SER A 337 -10.20 -40.37 -5.28
N PRO A 338 -10.00 -40.95 -4.09
CA PRO A 338 -10.10 -40.21 -2.82
C PRO A 338 -8.92 -39.28 -2.51
N GLU A 339 -7.83 -39.32 -3.29
CA GLU A 339 -6.53 -38.80 -2.82
C GLU A 339 -6.05 -37.47 -3.45
N GLY A 340 -6.89 -36.82 -4.28
CA GLY A 340 -6.45 -35.68 -5.10
C GLY A 340 -6.97 -34.28 -4.73
N ARG A 341 -7.79 -34.09 -3.67
CA ARG A 341 -8.32 -32.75 -3.35
C ARG A 341 -7.38 -31.98 -2.43
N ARG A 342 -6.96 -30.78 -2.86
CA ARG A 342 -6.38 -29.77 -1.95
C ARG A 342 -7.38 -29.49 -0.83
N PRO A 343 -6.99 -29.57 0.45
CA PRO A 343 -7.91 -29.34 1.55
C PRO A 343 -8.45 -27.92 1.52
N THR A 344 -9.76 -27.79 1.74
CA THR A 344 -10.47 -26.50 1.80
C THR A 344 -10.22 -25.74 3.11
N THR A 345 -9.55 -26.37 4.07
CA THR A 345 -9.33 -25.85 5.43
C THR A 345 -7.84 -25.67 5.67
N THR A 346 -7.46 -24.57 6.31
CA THR A 346 -6.07 -24.29 6.73
C THR A 346 -5.71 -25.06 7.99
N CYS A 347 -4.46 -25.50 8.09
CA CYS A 347 -3.93 -26.18 9.26
C CYS A 347 -3.93 -25.24 10.47
N PRO A 348 -4.50 -25.65 11.62
CA PRO A 348 -4.55 -24.82 12.83
C PRO A 348 -3.15 -24.55 13.45
N CYS A 349 -2.14 -25.38 13.18
CA CYS A 349 -0.78 -25.19 13.70
C CYS A 349 0.05 -24.20 12.88
N CYS A 350 0.15 -24.41 11.56
CA CYS A 350 1.07 -23.63 10.70
C CYS A 350 0.37 -22.63 9.77
N GLY A 351 -0.97 -22.68 9.68
CA GLY A 351 -1.78 -21.81 8.83
C GLY A 351 -1.74 -22.14 7.33
N GLN A 352 -1.11 -23.24 6.92
CA GLN A 352 -1.00 -23.65 5.51
C GLN A 352 -2.14 -24.56 5.08
N PHE A 353 -2.40 -24.68 3.77
CA PHE A 353 -3.49 -25.49 3.21
C PHE A 353 -3.13 -26.99 3.17
N HIS A 354 -3.11 -27.62 4.34
CA HIS A 354 -3.05 -29.08 4.50
C HIS A 354 -3.82 -29.49 5.77
N HIS A 355 -4.15 -30.79 5.89
CA HIS A 355 -4.68 -31.33 7.14
C HIS A 355 -3.61 -31.36 8.23
N LEU A 356 -4.00 -31.25 9.49
CA LEU A 356 -3.08 -31.25 10.64
C LEU A 356 -2.17 -32.49 10.63
N GLU A 357 -2.72 -33.65 10.29
CA GLU A 357 -2.00 -34.93 10.20
C GLU A 357 -0.81 -34.92 9.22
N LYS A 358 -0.80 -34.02 8.24
CA LYS A 358 0.25 -33.89 7.21
C LYS A 358 1.15 -32.66 7.44
N CYS A 359 1.08 -32.06 8.63
CA CYS A 359 1.84 -30.86 8.95
C CYS A 359 3.30 -31.18 9.26
N PHE A 360 4.23 -30.80 8.39
CA PHE A 360 5.68 -30.99 8.63
C PHE A 360 6.21 -30.17 9.82
N TYR A 361 5.54 -29.08 10.19
CA TYR A 361 5.94 -28.29 11.35
C TYR A 361 5.44 -28.88 12.67
N ALA A 362 4.29 -29.56 12.69
CA ALA A 362 3.80 -30.25 13.88
C ALA A 362 4.40 -31.66 14.02
N PHE A 363 4.74 -32.28 12.88
CA PHE A 363 5.33 -33.61 12.79
C PHE A 363 6.63 -33.55 11.94
N PRO A 364 7.78 -33.19 12.54
CA PRO A 364 9.04 -33.08 11.81
C PRO A 364 9.48 -34.39 11.12
N GLU A 365 9.09 -35.54 11.66
CA GLU A 365 9.39 -36.87 11.09
C GLU A 365 8.74 -37.11 9.72
N LEU A 366 7.71 -36.33 9.36
CA LEU A 366 7.06 -36.42 8.04
C LEU A 366 7.69 -35.49 7.00
N ALA A 367 8.68 -34.68 7.40
CA ALA A 367 9.33 -33.74 6.51
C ALA A 367 10.20 -34.50 5.49
N PRO A 368 10.07 -34.23 4.18
CA PRO A 368 10.96 -34.81 3.17
C PRO A 368 12.44 -34.46 3.43
N GLU A 369 13.33 -35.33 3.00
CA GLU A 369 14.78 -35.07 3.03
C GLU A 369 15.10 -33.80 2.22
N GLY A 370 15.73 -32.81 2.88
CA GLY A 370 15.96 -31.47 2.30
C GLY A 370 14.90 -30.41 2.63
N PHE A 371 13.91 -30.72 3.48
CA PHE A 371 12.97 -29.71 3.97
C PHE A 371 13.65 -28.63 4.81
N VAL A 372 13.60 -27.38 4.35
CA VAL A 372 14.12 -26.22 5.08
C VAL A 372 13.00 -25.56 5.87
N GLU A 373 13.14 -25.55 7.19
CA GLU A 373 12.17 -24.93 8.09
C GLU A 373 12.17 -23.41 7.94
N ARG A 374 10.96 -22.82 7.88
CA ARG A 374 10.80 -21.37 7.90
C ARG A 374 10.59 -20.88 9.33
N GLU A 375 11.49 -20.02 9.81
CA GLU A 375 11.48 -19.52 11.19
C GLU A 375 10.14 -18.89 11.61
N HIS A 376 9.56 -18.06 10.75
CA HIS A 376 8.27 -17.41 11.05
C HIS A 376 7.09 -18.40 11.15
N VAL A 377 7.15 -19.55 10.48
CA VAL A 377 6.12 -20.61 10.58
C VAL A 377 6.34 -21.44 11.84
N ARG A 378 7.60 -21.71 12.20
CA ARG A 378 7.99 -22.37 13.45
C ARG A 378 7.57 -21.56 14.68
N MET A 379 7.75 -20.24 14.65
CA MET A 379 7.25 -19.31 15.67
C MET A 379 5.73 -19.38 15.82
N ARG A 380 4.99 -19.32 14.71
CA ARG A 380 3.52 -19.45 14.72
C ARG A 380 3.06 -20.79 15.29
N VAL A 381 3.76 -21.88 14.98
CA VAL A 381 3.43 -23.22 15.51
C VAL A 381 3.67 -23.26 17.01
N LYS A 382 4.76 -22.67 17.52
CA LYS A 382 5.01 -22.54 18.97
C LYS A 382 3.90 -21.75 19.66
N GLU A 383 3.45 -20.65 19.06
CA GLU A 383 2.33 -19.86 19.58
C GLU A 383 0.99 -20.63 19.52
N ALA A 384 0.73 -21.35 18.42
CA ALA A 384 -0.49 -22.14 18.25
C ALA A 384 -0.58 -23.29 19.26
N LEU A 385 0.56 -23.90 19.60
CA LEU A 385 0.68 -24.96 20.61
C LEU A 385 0.56 -24.48 22.06
N LEU A 386 0.47 -23.16 22.31
CA LEU A 386 0.05 -22.65 23.62
C LEU A 386 -1.42 -22.95 23.91
N ASN A 387 -2.22 -23.27 22.88
CA ASN A 387 -3.61 -23.69 23.05
C ASN A 387 -3.66 -25.15 23.52
N PRO A 388 -4.20 -25.45 24.73
CA PRO A 388 -4.14 -26.78 25.32
C PRO A 388 -4.94 -27.83 24.55
N ASP A 389 -5.99 -27.43 23.84
CA ASP A 389 -6.81 -28.35 23.04
C ASP A 389 -6.08 -28.80 21.77
N LEU A 390 -5.39 -27.88 21.11
CA LEU A 390 -4.61 -28.18 19.90
C LEU A 390 -3.35 -28.99 20.24
N GLN A 391 -2.73 -28.72 21.39
CA GLN A 391 -1.60 -29.50 21.88
C GLN A 391 -1.99 -30.97 22.13
N LYS A 392 -3.13 -31.22 22.80
CA LYS A 392 -3.66 -32.58 23.01
C LYS A 392 -3.96 -33.30 21.71
N GLU A 393 -4.52 -32.59 20.72
CA GLU A 393 -4.80 -33.15 19.40
C GLU A 393 -3.50 -33.60 18.69
N VAL A 394 -2.46 -32.76 18.69
CA VAL A 394 -1.14 -33.10 18.11
C VAL A 394 -0.50 -34.28 18.84
N GLU A 395 -0.52 -34.30 20.18
CA GLU A 395 0.02 -35.42 20.98
C GLU A 395 -0.74 -36.73 20.76
N SER A 396 -2.07 -36.68 20.59
CA SER A 396 -2.88 -37.86 20.27
C SER A 396 -2.53 -38.45 18.90
N LEU A 397 -2.27 -37.58 17.92
CA LEU A 397 -1.86 -37.96 16.57
C LEU A 397 -0.42 -38.48 16.53
N MET A 398 0.49 -37.94 17.36
CA MET A 398 1.84 -38.50 17.56
C MET A 398 1.76 -39.95 18.07
N LYS A 399 0.97 -40.19 19.13
CA LYS A 399 0.79 -41.53 19.73
C LYS A 399 0.17 -42.53 18.75
N LYS A 400 -0.80 -42.09 17.94
CA LYS A 400 -1.44 -42.93 16.92
C LYS A 400 -0.51 -43.35 15.78
N LYS A 401 0.58 -42.61 15.56
CA LYS A 401 1.57 -42.89 14.50
C LYS A 401 2.80 -43.66 14.98
N SER A 402 3.03 -43.70 16.30
CA SER A 402 4.11 -44.45 16.94
C SER A 402 3.73 -45.89 17.30
N ASN A 403 2.45 -46.26 17.18
CA ASN A 403 1.92 -47.63 17.19
C ASN A 403 1.60 -48.04 15.75
#